data_AF-A0A956C2K3-F1
#
_entry.id   AF-A0A956C2K3-F1
#
_cell.length_a   1.000
_cell.length_b   1.000
_cell.length_c   1.000
_cell.angle_alpha   90.00
_cell.angle_beta   90.00
_cell.angle_gamma   90.00
#
_symmetry.space_group_name_H-M   'P 1'
#
loop_
_entity.id
_entity.type
_entity.pdbx_description
1 polymer ?
#
loop_
_entity_poly.entity_id
_entity_poly.type
_entity_poly.pdbx_seq_one_letter_code
_entity_poly.pdbx_strand_id
1 'polypeptide(L)'
;MRRLLVSFVVLSLVALGCGSSAEGESCSTEGKVGGACDDGLVCGKQRLNDGDLVCLKICNSEADCSGGATCNGVNGSSFKGCRAPK
;
A
#
# COMPACT_ATOMS: atom_id res chain seq x y z
N MET A 1 39.00 -36.58 27.43
CA MET A 1 37.67 -35.95 27.40
C MET A 1 37.79 -34.56 26.75
N ARG A 2 37.64 -34.46 25.42
CA ARG A 2 37.67 -33.17 24.69
C ARG A 2 36.23 -32.66 24.57
N ARG A 3 35.84 -31.74 25.45
CA ARG A 3 34.54 -31.05 25.35
C ARG A 3 34.74 -29.89 24.35
N LEU A 4 34.25 -30.11 23.14
CA LEU A 4 34.29 -29.15 22.04
C LEU A 4 33.52 -27.87 22.42
N LEU A 5 34.22 -26.75 22.33
CA LEU A 5 33.69 -25.41 22.11
C LEU A 5 32.93 -25.39 20.77
N VAL A 6 31.66 -24.99 20.72
CA VAL A 6 31.09 -24.37 19.51
C VAL A 6 29.97 -23.40 19.91
N SER A 7 30.29 -22.11 19.77
CA SER A 7 29.43 -20.97 19.42
C SER A 7 27.92 -21.20 19.35
N PHE A 8 27.20 -20.55 20.26
CA PHE A 8 25.81 -20.15 20.06
C PHE A 8 25.77 -19.08 18.95
N VAL A 9 25.76 -19.51 17.69
CA VAL A 9 25.42 -18.65 16.55
C VAL A 9 23.91 -18.43 16.63
N VAL A 10 23.49 -17.31 17.21
CA VAL A 10 22.12 -16.81 17.09
C VAL A 10 21.98 -16.24 15.68
N LEU A 11 21.79 -17.15 14.72
CA LEU A 11 21.44 -16.85 13.35
C LEU A 11 19.92 -16.82 13.24
N SER A 12 19.41 -15.84 12.48
CA SER A 12 18.07 -15.77 11.86
C SER A 12 17.05 -14.92 12.61
N LEU A 13 16.78 -13.71 12.07
CA LEU A 13 15.55 -13.49 11.31
C LEU A 13 15.78 -12.31 10.34
N VAL A 14 16.22 -12.65 9.13
CA VAL A 14 16.11 -11.78 7.95
C VAL A 14 14.69 -11.94 7.42
N ALA A 15 13.94 -10.84 7.27
CA ALA A 15 13.25 -10.46 6.04
C ALA A 15 12.26 -9.32 6.35
N LEU A 16 12.59 -8.15 5.81
CA LEU A 16 11.69 -7.03 5.61
C LEU A 16 10.44 -7.56 4.88
N GLY A 17 9.30 -7.55 5.55
CA GLY A 17 8.02 -7.79 4.91
C GLY A 17 7.73 -6.66 3.92
N CYS A 18 8.11 -6.83 2.66
CA CYS A 18 7.50 -6.12 1.54
C CYS A 18 6.16 -6.84 1.27
N GLY A 19 5.25 -6.76 2.24
CA GLY A 19 3.86 -7.17 2.08
C GLY A 19 3.13 -6.05 1.38
N SER A 20 2.39 -6.37 0.33
CA SER A 20 1.53 -5.40 -0.32
C SER A 20 0.45 -4.94 0.67
N SER A 21 0.28 -3.61 0.80
CA SER A 21 -0.68 -3.02 1.72
C SER A 21 -2.11 -3.15 1.17
N ALA A 22 -3.07 -3.53 2.03
CA ALA A 22 -4.47 -3.67 1.67
C ALA A 22 -5.16 -2.31 1.42
N GLU A 23 -6.40 -2.31 0.93
CA GLU A 23 -7.19 -1.08 0.74
C GLU A 23 -7.29 -0.28 2.05
N GLY A 24 -6.97 1.01 1.99
CA GLY A 24 -6.98 1.91 3.14
C GLY A 24 -5.73 1.87 4.03
N GLU A 25 -4.82 0.91 3.83
CA GLU A 25 -3.54 0.87 4.53
C GLU A 25 -2.58 1.93 3.97
N SER A 26 -1.66 2.40 4.82
CA SER A 26 -0.67 3.38 4.44
C SER A 26 0.31 2.86 3.37
N CYS A 27 0.70 3.74 2.46
CA CYS A 27 1.69 3.47 1.42
C CYS A 27 2.65 4.66 1.25
N SER A 28 3.84 4.40 0.73
CA SER A 28 4.91 5.42 0.71
C SER A 28 5.08 6.15 -0.61
N THR A 29 4.49 5.67 -1.72
CA THR A 29 4.77 6.22 -3.06
C THR A 29 3.49 6.43 -3.84
N GLU A 30 3.03 7.67 -3.93
CA GLU A 30 1.83 8.02 -4.71
C GLU A 30 1.97 7.57 -6.18
N GLY A 31 0.89 7.02 -6.72
CA GLY A 31 0.81 6.54 -8.10
C GLY A 31 1.38 5.13 -8.32
N LYS A 32 2.00 4.50 -7.31
CA LYS A 32 2.43 3.09 -7.41
C LYS A 32 1.24 2.13 -7.37
N VAL A 33 1.26 1.17 -8.29
CA VAL A 33 0.38 -0.01 -8.32
C VAL A 33 1.25 -1.25 -8.13
N GLY A 34 0.79 -2.18 -7.30
CA GLY A 34 1.51 -3.42 -6.99
C GLY A 34 2.77 -3.21 -6.13
N GLY A 35 3.12 -4.24 -5.37
CA GLY A 35 4.27 -4.22 -4.46
C GLY A 35 3.99 -3.46 -3.17
N ALA A 36 3.79 -2.13 -3.26
CA ALA A 36 3.47 -1.28 -2.10
C ALA A 36 1.99 -1.36 -1.70
N CYS A 37 1.11 -1.63 -2.65
CA CYS A 37 -0.30 -1.89 -2.45
C CYS A 37 -0.65 -3.23 -3.10
N ASP A 38 -1.68 -3.88 -2.59
CA ASP A 38 -2.23 -5.11 -3.17
C ASP A 38 -2.61 -4.92 -4.64
N ASP A 39 -2.65 -6.02 -5.39
CA ASP A 39 -2.99 -5.98 -6.82
C ASP A 39 -4.37 -5.35 -7.04
N GLY A 40 -4.45 -4.41 -7.99
CA GLY A 40 -5.67 -3.64 -8.27
C GLY A 40 -5.89 -2.42 -7.37
N LEU A 41 -4.92 -2.10 -6.51
CA LEU A 41 -4.88 -0.87 -5.71
C LEU A 41 -3.80 0.08 -6.19
N VAL A 42 -4.03 1.37 -6.00
CA VAL A 42 -3.09 2.44 -6.32
C VAL A 42 -2.84 3.29 -5.08
N CYS A 43 -1.58 3.53 -4.74
CA CYS A 43 -1.23 4.40 -3.63
C CYS A 43 -1.60 5.86 -3.95
N GLY A 44 -2.41 6.51 -3.12
CA GLY A 44 -2.78 7.91 -3.31
C GLY A 44 -3.38 8.53 -2.06
N LYS A 45 -3.54 9.86 -2.05
CA LYS A 45 -4.10 10.54 -0.88
C LYS A 45 -5.53 10.09 -0.56
N GLN A 46 -5.86 9.88 0.71
CA GLN A 46 -7.21 9.46 1.10
C GLN A 46 -8.30 10.45 0.67
N ARG A 47 -7.99 11.76 0.67
CA ARG A 47 -8.88 12.83 0.19
C ARG A 47 -8.30 13.52 -1.04
N LEU A 48 -9.17 14.19 -1.79
CA LEU A 48 -8.79 14.97 -2.96
C LEU A 48 -7.84 16.12 -2.56
N ASN A 49 -6.58 16.00 -2.97
CA ASN A 49 -5.48 16.93 -2.71
C ASN A 49 -5.00 17.02 -1.24
N ASP A 50 -5.55 16.23 -0.33
CA ASP A 50 -5.28 16.30 1.12
C ASP A 50 -5.27 14.92 1.79
N GLY A 51 -4.62 14.81 2.94
CA GLY A 51 -4.56 13.59 3.75
C GLY A 51 -3.39 12.64 3.45
N ASP A 52 -3.36 11.54 4.20
CA ASP A 52 -2.30 10.53 4.15
C ASP A 52 -2.36 9.70 2.86
N LEU A 53 -1.19 9.20 2.45
CA LEU A 53 -1.06 8.26 1.34
C LEU A 53 -1.52 6.87 1.79
N VAL A 54 -2.57 6.38 1.14
CA VAL A 54 -3.15 5.06 1.40
C VAL A 54 -3.39 4.33 0.09
N CYS A 55 -3.53 3.02 0.15
CA CYS A 55 -3.88 2.21 -1.01
C CYS A 55 -5.38 2.39 -1.34
N LEU A 56 -5.64 3.01 -2.49
CA LEU A 56 -6.98 3.30 -2.99
C LEU A 56 -7.41 2.23 -4.00
N LYS A 57 -8.68 1.85 -3.95
CA LYS A 57 -9.31 1.05 -5.00
C LYS A 57 -9.21 1.77 -6.35
N ILE A 58 -8.67 1.10 -7.37
CA ILE A 58 -8.70 1.64 -8.74
C ILE A 58 -10.16 1.69 -9.23
N CYS A 59 -10.54 2.79 -9.87
CA CYS A 59 -11.90 3.01 -10.36
C CYS A 59 -11.88 3.62 -11.77
N ASN A 60 -12.98 3.45 -12.52
CA ASN A 60 -13.18 4.15 -13.81
C ASN A 60 -14.23 5.26 -13.67
N SER A 61 -15.19 5.04 -12.78
CA SER A 61 -16.36 5.87 -12.51
C SER A 61 -16.68 5.93 -11.00
N GLU A 62 -17.49 6.90 -10.58
CA GLU A 62 -17.91 7.02 -9.18
C GLU A 62 -18.75 5.83 -8.70
N ALA A 63 -19.43 5.13 -9.61
CA ALA A 63 -20.21 3.93 -9.29
C ALA A 63 -19.33 2.73 -8.85
N ASP A 64 -18.03 2.75 -9.18
CA ASP A 64 -17.07 1.75 -8.71
C ASP A 64 -16.69 1.97 -7.23
N CYS A 65 -17.02 3.14 -6.69
CA CYS A 65 -16.66 3.57 -5.35
C CYS A 65 -17.87 3.46 -4.39
N SER A 66 -17.64 2.84 -3.24
CA SER A 66 -18.67 2.68 -2.21
C SER A 66 -18.73 3.91 -1.28
N GLY A 67 -19.87 4.11 -0.62
CA GLY A 67 -19.99 5.08 0.48
C GLY A 67 -19.91 6.56 0.08
N GLY A 68 -20.29 6.90 -1.16
CA GLY A 68 -20.22 8.28 -1.66
C GLY A 68 -18.80 8.77 -1.92
N ALA A 69 -17.83 7.86 -1.97
CA ALA A 69 -16.48 8.16 -2.41
C ALA A 69 -16.45 8.57 -3.88
N THR A 70 -15.49 9.41 -4.23
CA THR A 70 -15.37 10.01 -5.56
C THR A 70 -14.21 9.39 -6.31
N CYS A 71 -14.41 9.07 -7.58
CA CYS A 71 -13.39 8.46 -8.43
C CYS A 71 -12.52 9.54 -9.10
N ASN A 72 -11.30 9.73 -8.61
CA ASN A 72 -10.42 10.82 -9.05
C ASN A 72 -9.01 10.35 -9.39
N GLY A 73 -8.34 11.09 -10.28
CA GLY A 73 -6.98 10.81 -10.70
C GLY A 73 -5.99 10.72 -9.54
N VAL A 74 -5.03 9.80 -9.64
CA VAL A 74 -3.91 9.69 -8.71
C VAL A 74 -2.66 10.28 -9.36
N ASN A 75 -2.03 11.23 -8.66
CA ASN A 75 -0.89 11.94 -9.19
C ASN A 75 0.27 10.98 -9.48
N GLY A 76 1.04 11.24 -10.54
CA GLY A 76 2.14 10.36 -10.95
C GLY A 76 1.71 9.00 -11.54
N SER A 77 0.42 8.81 -11.85
CA SER A 77 -0.08 7.60 -12.50
C SER A 77 -1.17 7.91 -13.53
N SER A 78 -1.51 6.91 -14.35
CA SER A 78 -2.66 6.96 -15.26
C SER A 78 -3.95 6.42 -14.63
N PHE A 79 -3.91 6.03 -13.35
CA PHE A 79 -5.04 5.42 -12.66
C PHE A 79 -5.86 6.46 -11.88
N LYS A 80 -7.15 6.17 -11.70
CA LYS A 80 -8.02 6.87 -10.76
C LYS A 80 -8.23 5.99 -9.54
N GLY A 81 -8.36 6.60 -8.37
CA GLY A 81 -8.62 5.92 -7.10
C GLY A 81 -9.90 6.42 -6.45
N CYS A 82 -10.60 5.55 -5.73
CA CYS A 82 -11.74 5.92 -4.90
C CYS A 82 -11.27 6.69 -3.66
N ARG A 83 -11.66 7.97 -3.57
CA ARG A 83 -11.27 8.86 -2.47
C ARG A 83 -12.47 9.19 -1.61
N ALA A 84 -12.27 9.27 -0.31
CA ALA A 84 -13.33 9.68 0.62
C ALA A 84 -13.86 11.07 0.21
N PRO A 85 -15.19 11.30 0.34
CA PRO A 85 -15.75 12.63 0.15
C PRO A 85 -15.11 13.61 1.16
N LYS A 86 -15.04 14.89 0.79
CA LYS A 86 -14.43 15.94 1.62
C LYS A 86 -15.12 16.11 2.96
#